data_AF-A0A4Y6L056-F1
#
_entry.id   AF-A0A4Y6L056-F1
#
_cell.length_a   1.000
_cell.length_b   1.000
_cell.length_c   1.000
_cell.angle_alpha   90.00
_cell.angle_beta   90.00
_cell.angle_gamma   90.00
#
_symmetry.space_group_name_H-M   'P 1'
#
loop_
_entity.id
_entity.type
_entity.pdbx_description
1 polymer ?
#
loop_
_entity_poly.entity_id
_entity_poly.type
_entity_poly.pdbx_seq_one_letter_code
_entity_poly.pdbx_strand_id
1 'polypeptide(L)'
;MDWMKISLFDNASPIMEQLILFHDYSMLIIMSILSIVSFFMIKLMMKNFFSTKILENQMLELIWTLIPTIVLSFIALPSLHV
;
A
#
# COMPACT_ATOMS: atom_id res chain seq x y z
N MET A 1 4.06 28.48 -10.52
CA MET A 1 2.68 28.33 -11.02
C MET A 1 2.18 27.01 -10.43
N ASP A 2 1.80 27.06 -9.16
CA ASP A 2 1.78 25.90 -8.27
C ASP A 2 0.37 25.48 -7.86
N TRP A 3 -0.64 26.06 -8.53
CA TRP A 3 -2.04 25.90 -8.15
C TRP A 3 -2.56 24.47 -8.29
N MET A 4 -1.79 23.56 -8.89
CA MET A 4 -2.18 22.16 -9.08
C MET A 4 -1.00 21.17 -9.04
N LYS A 5 0.07 21.48 -8.27
CA LYS A 5 1.18 20.53 -8.13
C LYS A 5 0.76 19.38 -7.20
N ILE A 6 0.69 18.16 -7.75
CA ILE A 6 0.34 16.92 -7.02
C ILE A 6 1.59 16.35 -6.32
N SER A 7 2.78 16.58 -6.87
CA SER A 7 4.06 16.17 -6.30
C SER A 7 4.60 17.19 -5.29
N LEU A 8 5.59 16.77 -4.51
CA LEU A 8 6.28 17.63 -3.54
C LEU A 8 6.96 18.84 -4.24
N PHE A 9 7.16 19.92 -3.48
CA PHE A 9 7.93 21.07 -3.95
C PHE A 9 9.38 20.67 -4.24
N ASP A 10 10.05 21.44 -5.10
CA ASP A 10 11.43 21.15 -5.49
C ASP A 10 12.36 21.28 -4.28
N ASN A 11 13.43 20.48 -4.29
CA ASN A 11 14.33 20.35 -3.15
C ASN A 11 15.05 21.65 -2.82
N ALA A 12 14.90 22.13 -1.58
CA ALA A 12 15.63 23.27 -1.04
C ALA A 12 16.78 22.86 -0.08
N SER A 13 16.90 21.57 0.25
CA SER A 13 17.91 21.05 1.18
C SER A 13 18.18 19.55 0.96
N PRO A 14 19.35 19.03 1.38
CA PRO A 14 19.67 17.60 1.27
C PRO A 14 18.69 16.67 2.01
N ILE A 15 18.11 17.15 3.13
CA ILE A 15 17.11 16.38 3.87
C ILE A 15 15.80 16.26 3.07
N MET A 16 15.43 17.29 2.31
CA MET A 16 14.23 17.25 1.46
C MET A 16 14.39 16.20 0.36
N GLU A 17 15.58 16.05 -0.22
CA GLU A 17 15.86 15.02 -1.22
C GLU A 17 15.67 13.60 -0.66
N GLN A 18 16.14 13.35 0.56
CA GLN A 18 15.92 12.07 1.25
C GLN A 18 14.45 11.80 1.54
N LEU A 19 13.68 12.84 1.91
CA LEU A 19 12.24 12.74 2.15
C LEU A 19 11.47 12.46 0.86
N ILE A 20 11.85 13.06 -0.28
CA ILE A 20 11.23 12.74 -1.58
C ILE A 20 11.51 11.28 -1.96
N LEU A 21 12.73 10.78 -1.79
CA LEU A 21 13.07 9.38 -2.07
C LEU A 21 12.28 8.41 -1.18
N PHE A 22 12.15 8.75 0.11
CA PHE A 22 11.33 7.97 1.05
C PHE A 22 9.84 7.99 0.67
N HIS A 23 9.32 9.16 0.31
CA HIS A 23 7.95 9.33 -0.16
C HIS A 23 7.67 8.42 -1.36
N ASP A 24 8.51 8.47 -2.40
CA ASP A 24 8.31 7.69 -3.62
C ASP A 24 8.37 6.19 -3.36
N TYR A 25 9.29 5.75 -2.50
CA TYR A 25 9.36 4.35 -2.06
C TYR A 25 8.09 3.91 -1.32
N SER A 26 7.61 4.72 -0.38
CA SER A 26 6.39 4.42 0.37
C SER A 26 5.15 4.39 -0.53
N MET A 27 5.05 5.31 -1.48
CA MET A 27 3.94 5.41 -2.42
C MET A 27 3.89 4.22 -3.38
N LEU A 28 5.04 3.71 -3.81
CA LEU A 28 5.12 2.49 -4.61
C LEU A 28 4.49 1.31 -3.86
N ILE A 29 4.84 1.14 -2.58
CA ILE A 29 4.31 0.05 -1.75
C ILE A 29 2.80 0.23 -1.54
N ILE A 30 2.35 1.42 -1.16
CA ILE A 30 0.92 1.69 -0.92
C ILE A 30 0.09 1.43 -2.20
N MET A 31 0.55 1.92 -3.35
CA MET A 31 -0.14 1.70 -4.63
C MET A 31 -0.20 0.22 -4.99
N SER A 32 0.85 -0.56 -4.71
CA SER A 32 0.82 -2.01 -4.92
C SER A 32 -0.28 -2.68 -4.09
N ILE A 33 -0.41 -2.32 -2.81
CA ILE A 33 -1.46 -2.87 -1.93
C ILE A 33 -2.85 -2.49 -2.45
N LEU A 34 -3.07 -1.22 -2.79
CA LEU A 34 -4.35 -0.73 -3.31
C LEU A 34 -4.76 -1.44 -4.61
N SER A 35 -3.80 -1.70 -5.51
CA SER A 35 -4.05 -2.45 -6.75
C SER A 35 -4.48 -3.90 -6.48
N ILE A 36 -3.87 -4.56 -5.50
CA ILE A 36 -4.21 -5.94 -5.13
C ILE A 36 -5.62 -6.00 -4.51
N VAL A 37 -5.91 -5.08 -3.58
CA VAL A 37 -7.21 -5.00 -2.90
C VAL A 37 -8.32 -4.68 -3.91
N SER A 38 -8.12 -3.69 -4.77
CA SER A 38 -9.11 -3.35 -5.80
C SER A 38 -9.35 -4.50 -6.78
N PHE A 39 -8.30 -5.22 -7.18
CA PHE A 39 -8.44 -6.43 -7.99
C PHE A 39 -9.30 -7.50 -7.30
N PHE A 40 -9.07 -7.78 -6.02
CA PHE A 40 -9.89 -8.71 -5.25
C PHE A 40 -11.35 -8.26 -5.16
N MET A 41 -11.60 -6.98 -4.90
CA MET A 41 -12.96 -6.43 -4.84
C MET A 41 -13.69 -6.57 -6.18
N ILE A 42 -13.05 -6.20 -7.29
CA ILE A 42 -13.64 -6.35 -8.63
C ILE A 42 -13.94 -7.84 -8.91
N LYS A 43 -13.00 -8.73 -8.60
CA LYS A 43 -13.18 -10.18 -8.80
C LYS A 43 -14.35 -10.75 -7.98
N LEU A 44 -14.58 -10.24 -6.78
CA LEU A 44 -15.72 -10.64 -5.95
C LEU A 44 -17.05 -10.14 -6.56
N MET A 45 -17.09 -8.89 -7.03
CA MET A 45 -18.30 -8.33 -7.66
C MET A 45 -18.66 -9.03 -8.98
N MET A 46 -17.65 -9.45 -9.76
CA MET A 46 -17.85 -10.13 -11.05
C MET A 46 -18.14 -11.63 -10.93
N LYS A 47 -18.24 -12.18 -9.71
CA LYS A 47 -18.48 -13.61 -9.50
C LYS A 47 -19.98 -13.91 -9.55
N ASN A 48 -20.40 -14.75 -10.50
CA ASN A 48 -21.80 -15.16 -10.64
C ASN A 48 -22.26 -16.21 -9.60
N PHE A 49 -21.33 -16.79 -8.83
CA PHE A 49 -21.63 -17.81 -7.83
C PHE A 49 -21.74 -17.19 -6.44
N PHE A 50 -22.92 -17.32 -5.84
CA PHE A 50 -23.18 -16.91 -4.46
C PHE A 50 -23.18 -18.14 -3.55
N SER A 51 -22.32 -18.12 -2.53
CA SER A 51 -22.41 -19.04 -1.40
C SER A 51 -22.95 -18.26 -0.22
N THR A 52 -24.03 -18.76 0.41
CA THR A 52 -24.61 -18.18 1.63
C THR A 52 -23.95 -18.73 2.90
N LYS A 53 -23.12 -19.76 2.79
CA LYS A 53 -22.36 -20.29 3.92
C LYS A 53 -21.16 -19.40 4.20
N ILE A 54 -21.08 -18.89 5.43
CA ILE A 54 -19.89 -18.23 5.96
C ILE A 54 -18.83 -19.32 6.11
N LEU A 55 -17.75 -19.20 5.34
CA LEU A 55 -16.62 -20.10 5.44
C LEU A 55 -15.60 -19.46 6.38
N GLU A 56 -15.63 -19.84 7.65
CA GLU A 56 -14.58 -19.45 8.59
C GLU A 56 -13.32 -20.25 8.28
N ASN A 57 -12.22 -19.56 7.98
CA ASN A 57 -10.94 -20.18 7.74
C ASN A 57 -9.83 -19.37 8.39
N GLN A 58 -9.46 -19.79 9.60
CA GLN A 58 -8.41 -19.16 10.40
C GLN A 58 -7.06 -19.09 9.67
N MET A 59 -6.76 -20.06 8.79
CA MET A 59 -5.53 -20.04 8.01
C MET A 59 -5.53 -18.90 6.98
N LEU A 60 -6.68 -18.59 6.36
CA LEU A 60 -6.80 -17.44 5.46
C LEU A 60 -6.64 -16.11 6.22
N GLU A 61 -7.18 -16.03 7.42
CA GLU A 61 -7.04 -14.86 8.28
C GLU A 61 -5.57 -14.60 8.65
N LEU A 62 -4.86 -15.65 9.08
CA LEU A 62 -3.43 -15.53 9.39
C LEU A 62 -2.62 -15.06 8.17
N ILE A 63 -2.90 -15.60 6.98
CA ILE A 63 -2.20 -15.22 5.75
C ILE A 63 -2.43 -13.74 5.42
N TRP A 64 -3.68 -13.27 5.41
CA TRP A 64 -3.98 -11.88 5.07
C TRP A 64 -3.62 -10.88 6.17
N THR A 65 -3.29 -11.32 7.38
CA THR A 65 -2.78 -10.45 8.45
C THR A 65 -1.26 -10.36 8.37
N LEU A 66 -0.56 -11.48 8.17
CA LEU A 66 0.89 -11.52 8.11
C LEU A 66 1.45 -10.82 6.86
N ILE A 67 0.84 -11.02 5.69
CA ILE A 67 1.34 -10.43 4.44
C ILE A 67 1.37 -8.89 4.52
N PRO A 68 0.29 -8.18 4.89
CA PRO A 68 0.32 -6.74 5.04
C PRO A 68 1.28 -6.25 6.13
N THR A 69 1.37 -6.95 7.26
CA THR A 69 2.30 -6.57 8.33
C THR A 69 3.76 -6.62 7.86
N ILE A 70 4.14 -7.66 7.13
CA ILE A 70 5.50 -7.78 6.56
C ILE A 70 5.74 -6.67 5.54
N VAL A 71 4.80 -6.42 4.63
CA VAL A 71 4.92 -5.35 3.62
C VAL A 71 5.05 -3.97 4.28
N LEU A 72 4.29 -3.69 5.34
CA LEU A 72 4.40 -2.43 6.09
C LEU A 72 5.72 -2.30 6.86
N SER A 73 6.28 -3.40 7.36
CA SER A 73 7.59 -3.37 8.05
C SER A 73 8.72 -2.88 7.15
N PHE A 74 8.65 -3.17 5.84
CA PHE A 74 9.60 -2.66 4.86
C PHE A 74 9.52 -1.14 4.65
N ILE A 75 8.39 -0.49 4.95
CA ILE A 75 8.29 0.97 4.96
C ILE A 75 8.93 1.55 6.24
N ALA A 76 8.76 0.86 7.38
CA ALA A 76 9.24 1.36 8.67
C ALA A 76 10.78 1.36 8.80
N LEU A 77 11.47 0.41 8.17
CA LEU A 77 12.94 0.33 8.23
C LEU A 77 13.65 1.56 7.62
N PRO A 78 13.37 1.98 6.38
CA PRO A 78 13.95 3.20 5.83
C PRO A 78 13.45 4.46 6.56
N SER A 79 12.22 4.47 7.08
CA SER A 79 11.69 5.65 7.79
C SER A 79 12.41 5.94 9.10
N LEU A 80 13.02 4.93 9.74
CA LEU A 80 13.78 5.09 10.98
C LEU A 80 15.24 5.52 10.76
N HIS A 81 15.74 5.37 9.53
CA HIS A 81 17.13 5.65 9.18
C HIS A 81 17.33 7.02 8.52
N VAL A 82 16.25 7.61 7.99
CA VAL A 82 16.18 9.00 7.50
C VAL A 82 15.94 9.94 8.67
#